data_AF-A0A8T5SRY2-F1
#
_entry.id   AF-A0A8T5SRY2-F1
#
_cell.length_a   1.000
_cell.length_b   1.000
_cell.length_c   1.000
_cell.angle_alpha   90.00
_cell.angle_beta   90.00
_cell.angle_gamma   90.00
#
_symmetry.space_group_name_H-M   'P 1'
#
loop_
_entity.id
_entity.type
_entity.pdbx_description
1 polymer ?
#
loop_
_entity_poly.entity_id
_entity_poly.type
_entity_poly.pdbx_seq_one_letter_code
_entity_poly.pdbx_strand_id
1 'polypeptide(L)'
;MSSVWTKARKNTPEIDCGLCGFTTCGAFARSVVVGNAEIPACPVLGLEQYNLQREELARLSSEPKNTERPAPEQPEGGVLLSKPCLDSPDLLMAEMRIFNGVNPGESMKYGVLDPAILCWLLDCVSSRYEDMRCSKELAYAWGDMEEIKVHILRDGRVRMRRARGAEHALDSFKIIERTVMGAIICNCCGRDLFTVLAGLVNPVEQRHTVLGAGSTVSLKPDLVDWTPQKQTTDTKPIAQMIDLVDTLYSDLKDHLDLMISGKYLAEHISETRSKICKINSLMIDPLIQDTEVVFLRGLTLAFFIDNAMIGLSSLNQLLSDKQTDQAFIVELLNAAKNMSLQEYDVKSLSVSQILPLAHSVQVERAIQLYGLWKKE
;
A
#
# COMPACT_ATOMS: atom_id res chain seq x y z
N MET A 1 -3.17 -14.07 -18.36
CA MET A 1 -4.04 -14.72 -17.35
C MET A 1 -3.87 -13.98 -16.03
N SER A 2 -4.97 -13.50 -15.42
CA SER A 2 -4.89 -12.82 -14.12
C SER A 2 -4.49 -13.80 -13.02
N SER A 3 -3.71 -13.28 -12.09
CA SER A 3 -3.03 -14.03 -11.05
C SER A 3 -3.99 -14.40 -9.92
N VAL A 4 -3.78 -15.52 -9.21
CA VAL A 4 -4.70 -15.91 -8.10
C VAL A 4 -4.82 -14.81 -7.05
N TRP A 5 -3.72 -14.14 -6.71
CA TRP A 5 -3.70 -13.05 -5.73
C TRP A 5 -4.56 -11.87 -6.18
N THR A 6 -4.51 -11.57 -7.48
CA THR A 6 -5.28 -10.47 -8.06
C THR A 6 -6.76 -10.79 -8.13
N LYS A 7 -7.10 -12.02 -8.55
CA LYS A 7 -8.48 -12.51 -8.54
C LYS A 7 -9.05 -12.51 -7.12
N ALA A 8 -8.28 -12.96 -6.14
CA ALA A 8 -8.73 -12.98 -4.75
C ALA A 8 -8.99 -11.57 -4.22
N ARG A 9 -8.08 -10.61 -4.46
CA ARG A 9 -8.28 -9.21 -4.04
C ARG A 9 -9.53 -8.58 -4.67
N LYS A 10 -9.78 -8.80 -5.98
CA LYS A 10 -10.97 -8.29 -6.68
C LYS A 10 -12.29 -8.82 -6.09
N ASN A 11 -12.24 -9.95 -5.39
CA ASN A 11 -13.38 -10.56 -4.71
C ASN A 11 -13.39 -10.22 -3.21
N THR A 12 -12.96 -9.01 -2.88
CA THR A 12 -13.11 -8.41 -1.56
C THR A 12 -13.87 -7.08 -1.70
N PRO A 13 -14.31 -6.45 -0.60
CA PRO A 13 -15.00 -5.16 -0.66
C PRO A 13 -14.13 -3.99 -1.12
N GLU A 14 -12.79 -4.16 -1.13
CA GLU A 14 -11.81 -3.12 -1.48
C GLU A 14 -11.91 -1.83 -0.64
N ILE A 15 -12.40 -1.95 0.61
CA ILE A 15 -12.51 -0.85 1.56
C ILE A 15 -11.22 -0.70 2.40
N ASP A 16 -10.46 -1.76 2.64
CA ASP A 16 -9.27 -1.71 3.53
C ASP A 16 -9.63 -1.22 4.98
N CYS A 17 -10.84 -1.57 5.45
CA CYS A 17 -11.37 -1.11 6.74
C CYS A 17 -10.77 -1.79 7.98
N GLY A 18 -10.04 -2.90 7.86
CA GLY A 18 -9.42 -3.56 9.02
C GLY A 18 -10.36 -4.32 9.97
N LEU A 19 -11.69 -4.28 9.78
CA LEU A 19 -12.64 -4.95 10.68
C LEU A 19 -12.42 -6.47 10.82
N CYS A 20 -11.79 -7.10 9.83
CA CYS A 20 -11.43 -8.52 9.85
C CYS A 20 -10.06 -8.82 10.50
N GLY A 21 -9.44 -7.81 11.12
CA GLY A 21 -8.08 -7.89 11.64
C GLY A 21 -6.98 -7.65 10.60
N PHE A 22 -7.30 -7.57 9.30
CA PHE A 22 -6.33 -7.28 8.24
C PHE A 22 -6.47 -5.85 7.73
N THR A 23 -5.40 -5.07 7.84
CA THR A 23 -5.37 -3.65 7.47
C THR A 23 -5.81 -3.39 6.03
N THR A 24 -5.44 -4.25 5.09
CA THR A 24 -5.87 -4.17 3.69
C THR A 24 -6.64 -5.43 3.28
N CYS A 25 -7.65 -5.25 2.45
CA CYS A 25 -8.38 -6.31 1.78
C CYS A 25 -7.46 -7.19 0.94
N GLY A 26 -6.37 -6.64 0.39
CA GLY A 26 -5.32 -7.42 -0.28
C GLY A 26 -4.64 -8.42 0.67
N ALA A 27 -4.30 -8.01 1.89
CA ALA A 27 -3.73 -8.89 2.90
C ALA A 27 -4.73 -9.96 3.36
N PHE A 28 -5.99 -9.59 3.58
CA PHE A 28 -7.06 -10.53 3.89
C PHE A 28 -7.22 -11.59 2.80
N ALA A 29 -7.34 -11.17 1.52
CA ALA A 29 -7.48 -12.05 0.38
C ALA A 29 -6.33 -13.07 0.27
N ARG A 30 -5.10 -12.62 0.48
CA ARG A 30 -3.92 -13.52 0.51
C ARG A 30 -4.03 -14.53 1.65
N SER A 31 -4.40 -14.08 2.85
CA SER A 31 -4.55 -14.94 4.03
C SER A 31 -5.62 -16.01 3.84
N VAL A 32 -6.75 -15.66 3.22
CA VAL A 32 -7.82 -16.61 2.87
C VAL A 32 -7.34 -17.65 1.86
N VAL A 33 -6.66 -17.22 0.78
CA VAL A 33 -6.19 -18.13 -0.27
C VAL A 33 -5.17 -19.15 0.25
N VAL A 34 -4.34 -18.79 1.25
CA VAL A 34 -3.37 -19.71 1.87
C VAL A 34 -3.93 -20.47 3.08
N GLY A 35 -5.21 -20.28 3.43
CA GLY A 35 -5.85 -20.98 4.53
C GLY A 35 -5.53 -20.46 5.94
N ASN A 36 -4.94 -19.27 6.07
CA ASN A 36 -4.62 -18.65 7.37
C ASN A 36 -5.77 -17.79 7.93
N ALA A 37 -6.81 -17.54 7.15
CA ALA A 37 -8.01 -16.83 7.58
C ALA A 37 -9.26 -17.40 6.92
N GLU A 38 -10.40 -17.29 7.59
CA GLU A 38 -11.69 -17.72 7.07
C GLU A 38 -12.45 -16.53 6.47
N ILE A 39 -13.23 -16.79 5.41
CA ILE A 39 -14.04 -15.75 4.75
C ILE A 39 -15.02 -15.05 5.69
N PRO A 40 -15.73 -15.76 6.60
CA PRO A 40 -16.64 -15.13 7.57
C PRO A 40 -15.97 -14.15 8.55
N ALA A 41 -14.63 -14.14 8.65
CA ALA A 41 -13.92 -13.14 9.45
C ALA A 41 -14.10 -11.71 8.91
N CYS A 42 -14.48 -11.54 7.63
CA CYS A 42 -14.81 -10.24 7.07
C CYS A 42 -16.32 -9.95 7.21
N PRO A 43 -16.73 -9.03 8.10
CA PRO A 43 -18.15 -8.72 8.30
C PRO A 43 -18.79 -8.07 7.07
N VAL A 44 -18.01 -7.29 6.29
CA VAL A 44 -18.50 -6.64 5.08
C VAL A 44 -18.81 -7.66 3.98
N LEU A 45 -18.02 -8.74 3.84
CA LEU A 45 -18.35 -9.84 2.92
C LEU A 45 -19.58 -10.65 3.36
N GLY A 46 -20.06 -10.45 4.59
CA GLY A 46 -21.31 -11.01 5.07
C GLY A 46 -22.56 -10.34 4.49
N LEU A 47 -22.43 -9.12 3.94
CA LEU A 47 -23.55 -8.38 3.37
C LEU A 47 -23.98 -8.97 2.02
N GLU A 48 -25.29 -8.97 1.77
CA GLU A 48 -25.92 -9.58 0.59
C GLU A 48 -25.32 -9.08 -0.74
N GLN A 49 -24.97 -7.80 -0.81
CA GLN A 49 -24.39 -7.19 -2.01
C GLN A 49 -23.00 -7.75 -2.39
N TYR A 50 -22.34 -8.49 -1.50
CA TYR A 50 -21.05 -9.13 -1.74
C TYR A 50 -21.14 -10.65 -1.90
N ASN A 51 -22.34 -11.22 -2.10
CA ASN A 51 -22.53 -12.66 -2.22
C ASN A 51 -21.68 -13.28 -3.35
N LEU A 52 -21.63 -12.66 -4.53
CA LEU A 52 -20.84 -13.15 -5.67
C LEU A 52 -19.34 -13.16 -5.36
N GLN A 53 -18.84 -12.10 -4.74
CA GLN A 53 -17.44 -11.98 -4.33
C GLN A 53 -17.10 -13.04 -3.30
N ARG A 54 -18.00 -13.27 -2.32
CA ARG A 54 -17.84 -14.31 -1.29
C ARG A 54 -17.76 -15.71 -1.90
N GLU A 55 -18.65 -16.03 -2.84
CA GLU A 55 -18.66 -17.33 -3.54
C GLU A 55 -17.39 -17.55 -4.37
N GLU A 56 -16.97 -16.55 -5.13
CA GLU A 56 -15.75 -16.65 -5.93
C GLU A 56 -14.50 -16.75 -5.05
N LEU A 57 -14.43 -16.02 -3.93
CA LEU A 57 -13.33 -16.14 -2.99
C LEU A 57 -13.28 -17.54 -2.34
N ALA A 58 -14.43 -18.14 -2.02
CA ALA A 58 -14.53 -19.51 -1.51
C ALA A 58 -14.09 -20.56 -2.55
N ARG A 59 -14.43 -20.34 -3.82
CA ARG A 59 -13.95 -21.15 -4.94
C ARG A 59 -12.42 -21.04 -5.08
N LEU A 60 -11.88 -19.84 -4.95
CA LEU A 60 -10.43 -19.60 -5.03
C LEU A 60 -9.65 -20.19 -3.85
N SER A 61 -10.21 -20.27 -2.64
CA SER A 61 -9.53 -20.83 -1.47
C SER A 61 -9.59 -22.37 -1.40
N SER A 62 -10.61 -22.99 -2.01
CA SER A 62 -10.79 -24.45 -2.01
C SER A 62 -9.99 -25.17 -3.12
N GLU A 63 -9.61 -24.47 -4.19
CA GLU A 63 -8.77 -25.02 -5.24
C GLU A 63 -7.37 -25.38 -4.71
N PRO A 64 -6.86 -26.62 -4.89
CA PRO A 64 -5.50 -26.98 -4.51
C PRO A 64 -4.52 -26.15 -5.33
N LYS A 65 -3.78 -25.27 -4.64
CA LYS A 65 -2.81 -24.38 -5.25
C LYS A 65 -1.45 -24.61 -4.66
N ASN A 66 -0.48 -24.91 -5.52
CA ASN A 66 0.91 -24.74 -5.15
C ASN A 66 1.25 -23.24 -5.28
N THR A 67 0.79 -22.45 -4.32
CA THR A 67 1.12 -21.03 -4.21
C THR A 67 2.57 -20.84 -3.80
N GLU A 68 3.11 -21.82 -3.08
CA GLU A 68 4.49 -21.85 -2.64
C GLU A 68 5.44 -22.09 -3.81
N ARG A 69 6.45 -21.22 -3.92
CA ARG A 69 7.51 -21.33 -4.91
C ARG A 69 8.84 -21.00 -4.25
N PRO A 70 9.95 -21.66 -4.63
CA PRO A 70 11.24 -21.28 -4.11
C PRO A 70 11.54 -19.83 -4.49
N ALA A 71 12.13 -19.10 -3.55
CA ALA A 71 12.64 -17.75 -3.78
C ALA A 71 13.70 -17.79 -4.89
N PRO A 72 13.63 -16.86 -5.85
CA PRO A 72 14.56 -16.81 -6.98
C PRO A 72 16.00 -16.57 -6.50
N GLU A 73 16.97 -17.04 -7.27
CA GLU A 73 18.37 -16.67 -7.07
C GLU A 73 18.58 -15.17 -7.32
N GLN A 74 19.55 -14.61 -6.61
CA GLN A 74 20.06 -13.27 -6.85
C GLN A 74 21.20 -13.36 -7.86
N PRO A 75 21.07 -12.76 -9.06
CA PRO A 75 22.15 -12.80 -10.06
C PRO A 75 23.41 -12.15 -9.49
N GLU A 76 24.57 -12.71 -9.84
CA GLU A 76 25.88 -12.18 -9.44
C GLU A 76 26.03 -10.75 -9.98
N GLY A 77 26.27 -9.77 -9.09
CA GLY A 77 26.26 -8.34 -9.43
C GLY A 77 24.88 -7.67 -9.50
N GLY A 78 23.79 -8.38 -9.20
CA GLY A 78 22.44 -7.83 -9.04
C GLY A 78 21.69 -7.48 -10.33
N VAL A 79 22.34 -7.65 -11.50
CA VAL A 79 21.78 -7.28 -12.82
C VAL A 79 21.98 -8.40 -13.83
N LEU A 80 20.92 -8.88 -14.45
CA LEU A 80 21.00 -9.74 -15.63
C LEU A 80 20.98 -8.86 -16.89
N LEU A 81 22.12 -8.76 -17.57
CA LEU A 81 22.25 -7.99 -18.81
C LEU A 81 22.12 -8.90 -20.02
N SER A 82 21.36 -8.45 -21.02
CA SER A 82 21.31 -9.08 -22.34
C SER A 82 21.39 -8.02 -23.43
N LYS A 83 22.15 -8.31 -24.49
CA LYS A 83 22.25 -7.47 -25.69
C LYS A 83 21.18 -7.93 -26.70
N PRO A 84 20.09 -7.17 -26.91
CA PRO A 84 19.00 -7.62 -27.77
C PRO A 84 19.33 -7.59 -29.26
N CYS A 85 20.17 -6.66 -29.75
CA CYS A 85 20.39 -6.43 -31.18
C CYS A 85 21.83 -6.01 -31.52
N LEU A 86 22.31 -6.38 -32.71
CA LEU A 86 23.61 -5.97 -33.28
C LEU A 86 23.63 -4.49 -33.71
N ASP A 87 22.46 -3.93 -34.07
CA ASP A 87 22.34 -2.59 -34.70
C ASP A 87 22.37 -1.41 -33.70
N SER A 88 22.45 -1.68 -32.40
CA SER A 88 22.56 -0.66 -31.36
C SER A 88 23.43 -1.18 -30.21
N PRO A 89 24.75 -1.34 -30.43
CA PRO A 89 25.65 -2.06 -29.54
C PRO A 89 25.77 -1.45 -28.13
N ASP A 90 25.41 -0.18 -27.98
CA ASP A 90 25.50 0.60 -26.75
C ASP A 90 24.22 0.48 -25.87
N LEU A 91 23.15 -0.11 -26.41
CA LEU A 91 21.88 -0.27 -25.72
C LEU A 91 21.71 -1.69 -25.19
N LEU A 92 21.35 -1.80 -23.91
CA LEU A 92 21.16 -3.07 -23.22
C LEU A 92 19.70 -3.29 -22.83
N MET A 93 19.31 -4.56 -22.73
CA MET A 93 18.21 -4.97 -21.89
C MET A 93 18.77 -5.39 -20.53
N ALA A 94 18.17 -4.90 -19.47
CA ALA A 94 18.50 -5.28 -18.10
C ALA A 94 17.26 -5.89 -17.44
N GLU A 95 17.42 -7.04 -16.81
CA GLU A 95 16.44 -7.59 -15.88
C GLU A 95 17.03 -7.55 -14.47
N MET A 96 16.32 -6.89 -13.57
CA MET A 96 16.62 -6.82 -12.15
C MET A 96 15.39 -7.26 -11.37
N ARG A 97 15.54 -7.50 -10.06
CA ARG A 97 14.43 -7.98 -9.24
C ARG A 97 14.47 -7.33 -7.87
N ILE A 98 13.30 -6.90 -7.42
CA ILE A 98 13.02 -6.45 -6.05
C ILE A 98 12.71 -7.69 -5.20
N PHE A 99 13.35 -7.83 -4.04
CA PHE A 99 13.15 -8.97 -3.14
C PHE A 99 12.33 -8.59 -1.90
N ASN A 100 11.60 -9.55 -1.34
CA ASN A 100 10.78 -9.37 -0.13
C ASN A 100 11.46 -9.90 1.16
N GLY A 101 12.78 -10.04 1.12
CA GLY A 101 13.64 -10.46 2.24
C GLY A 101 13.60 -11.96 2.55
N VAL A 102 13.11 -12.79 1.63
CA VAL A 102 13.21 -14.26 1.70
C VAL A 102 14.51 -14.71 1.05
N ASN A 103 15.25 -15.63 1.68
CA ASN A 103 16.53 -16.06 1.13
C ASN A 103 16.33 -16.94 -0.12
N PRO A 104 17.25 -16.90 -1.10
CA PRO A 104 17.18 -17.77 -2.27
C PRO A 104 16.94 -19.24 -1.91
N GLY A 105 16.02 -19.88 -2.62
CA GLY A 105 15.64 -21.29 -2.39
C GLY A 105 14.61 -21.53 -1.27
N GLU A 106 14.39 -20.58 -0.35
CA GLU A 106 13.34 -20.71 0.68
C GLU A 106 11.93 -20.57 0.07
N SER A 107 10.92 -21.12 0.76
CA SER A 107 9.54 -21.08 0.26
C SER A 107 8.94 -19.66 0.33
N MET A 108 8.52 -19.13 -0.80
CA MET A 108 7.69 -17.93 -0.92
C MET A 108 6.21 -18.31 -0.97
N LYS A 109 5.45 -17.91 0.06
CA LYS A 109 4.01 -18.14 0.19
C LYS A 109 3.18 -17.15 -0.63
N TYR A 110 3.68 -15.94 -0.81
CA TYR A 110 2.98 -14.84 -1.48
C TYR A 110 3.78 -14.29 -2.67
N GLY A 111 3.13 -13.42 -3.45
CA GLY A 111 3.86 -12.57 -4.43
C GLY A 111 4.75 -11.53 -3.74
N VAL A 112 5.54 -10.80 -4.52
CA VAL A 112 6.46 -9.79 -3.99
C VAL A 112 5.77 -8.44 -3.81
N LEU A 113 5.01 -7.96 -4.80
CA LEU A 113 4.41 -6.62 -4.78
C LEU A 113 2.87 -6.70 -4.69
N ASP A 114 2.28 -5.89 -3.82
CA ASP A 114 0.83 -5.66 -3.75
C ASP A 114 0.39 -4.76 -4.91
N PRO A 115 -0.44 -5.23 -5.85
CA PRO A 115 -0.79 -4.46 -7.04
C PRO A 115 -1.52 -3.15 -6.75
N ALA A 116 -2.29 -3.06 -5.67
CA ALA A 116 -3.04 -1.85 -5.37
C ALA A 116 -2.12 -0.75 -4.82
N ILE A 117 -1.22 -1.11 -3.91
CA ILE A 117 -0.23 -0.16 -3.38
C ILE A 117 0.80 0.20 -4.46
N LEU A 118 1.20 -0.77 -5.29
CA LEU A 118 2.05 -0.52 -6.45
C LEU A 118 1.45 0.56 -7.36
N CYS A 119 0.18 0.40 -7.76
CA CYS A 119 -0.46 1.41 -8.60
C CYS A 119 -0.64 2.73 -7.87
N TRP A 120 -1.00 2.72 -6.58
CA TRP A 120 -1.10 3.95 -5.79
C TRP A 120 0.23 4.72 -5.74
N LEU A 121 1.37 4.04 -5.69
CA LEU A 121 2.71 4.66 -5.77
C LEU A 121 3.02 5.17 -7.18
N LEU A 122 2.75 4.36 -8.21
CA LEU A 122 3.09 4.68 -9.60
C LEU A 122 2.20 5.77 -10.22
N ASP A 123 0.98 5.94 -9.72
CA ASP A 123 0.09 7.02 -10.11
C ASP A 123 0.68 8.40 -9.71
N CYS A 124 1.81 8.45 -8.96
CA CYS A 124 2.46 9.68 -8.50
C CYS A 124 3.78 10.01 -9.19
N VAL A 125 4.21 9.19 -10.15
CA VAL A 125 5.52 9.37 -10.81
C VAL A 125 5.42 9.90 -12.24
N SER A 126 4.27 10.46 -12.62
CA SER A 126 4.04 11.02 -13.97
C SER A 126 5.03 12.12 -14.38
N SER A 127 5.69 12.78 -13.43
CA SER A 127 6.74 13.77 -13.71
C SER A 127 8.07 13.16 -14.17
N ARG A 128 8.28 11.85 -13.94
CA ARG A 128 9.52 11.12 -14.28
C ARG A 128 9.32 10.02 -15.31
N TYR A 129 8.08 9.57 -15.47
CA TYR A 129 7.73 8.54 -16.42
C TYR A 129 6.69 9.08 -17.40
N GLU A 130 7.06 9.04 -18.68
CA GLU A 130 6.13 9.24 -19.76
C GLU A 130 5.25 7.99 -19.89
N ASP A 131 3.95 8.18 -20.09
CA ASP A 131 2.99 7.11 -20.32
C ASP A 131 2.99 5.98 -19.27
N MET A 132 3.32 6.28 -18.01
CA MET A 132 3.24 5.27 -16.94
C MET A 132 1.80 4.77 -16.76
N ARG A 133 1.62 3.47 -16.91
CA ARG A 133 0.35 2.77 -16.70
C ARG A 133 0.55 1.64 -15.72
N CYS A 134 -0.30 1.58 -14.71
CA CYS A 134 -0.37 0.47 -13.77
C CYS A 134 -1.73 -0.22 -13.85
N SER A 135 -1.73 -1.55 -13.87
CA SER A 135 -2.95 -2.35 -13.81
C SER A 135 -2.95 -3.22 -12.57
N LYS A 136 -3.89 -2.92 -11.66
CA LYS A 136 -4.16 -3.76 -10.48
C LYS A 136 -4.55 -5.18 -10.91
N GLU A 137 -5.34 -5.31 -11.97
CA GLU A 137 -5.89 -6.59 -12.49
C GLU A 137 -4.86 -7.49 -13.19
N LEU A 138 -3.89 -6.89 -13.87
CA LEU A 138 -2.78 -7.61 -14.50
C LEU A 138 -1.58 -7.75 -13.55
N ALA A 139 -1.58 -7.01 -12.44
CA ALA A 139 -0.47 -6.93 -11.49
C ALA A 139 0.85 -6.59 -12.20
N TYR A 140 0.78 -5.55 -13.02
CA TYR A 140 1.79 -5.18 -13.98
C TYR A 140 1.74 -3.67 -14.22
N ALA A 141 2.91 -3.06 -14.31
CA ALA A 141 3.06 -1.67 -14.72
C ALA A 141 4.10 -1.53 -15.82
N TRP A 142 3.94 -0.51 -16.65
CA TRP A 142 4.90 -0.16 -17.67
C TRP A 142 4.85 1.34 -17.98
N GLY A 143 5.97 1.88 -18.42
CA GLY A 143 6.09 3.28 -18.82
C GLY A 143 7.51 3.56 -19.33
N ASP A 144 7.73 4.77 -19.80
CA ASP A 144 9.01 5.20 -20.34
C ASP A 144 9.68 6.14 -19.32
N MET A 145 10.88 5.78 -18.85
CA MET A 145 11.71 6.62 -17.98
C MET A 145 12.82 7.21 -18.83
N GLU A 146 12.69 8.47 -19.23
CA GLU A 146 13.51 9.08 -20.27
C GLU A 146 13.49 8.22 -21.57
N GLU A 147 14.61 7.63 -21.96
CA GLU A 147 14.69 6.75 -23.14
C GLU A 147 14.50 5.26 -22.81
N ILE A 148 14.39 4.89 -21.53
CA ILE A 148 14.31 3.51 -21.05
C ILE A 148 12.85 3.07 -20.96
N LYS A 149 12.51 1.98 -21.64
CA LYS A 149 11.21 1.33 -21.44
C LYS A 149 11.25 0.45 -20.21
N VAL A 150 10.40 0.72 -19.22
CA VAL A 150 10.35 0.02 -17.94
C VAL A 150 9.11 -0.85 -17.86
N HIS A 151 9.28 -2.06 -17.36
CA HIS A 151 8.20 -2.99 -17.04
C HIS A 151 8.38 -3.53 -15.62
N ILE A 152 7.38 -3.36 -14.77
CA ILE A 152 7.39 -3.82 -13.38
C ILE A 152 6.34 -4.93 -13.21
N LEU A 153 6.77 -6.10 -12.74
CA LEU A 153 5.93 -7.28 -12.57
C LEU A 153 5.69 -7.56 -11.08
N ARG A 154 4.53 -8.15 -10.76
CA ARG A 154 4.14 -8.53 -9.38
C ARG A 154 5.14 -9.40 -8.61
N ASP A 155 6.01 -10.13 -9.31
CA ASP A 155 7.01 -11.01 -8.72
C ASP A 155 8.34 -10.29 -8.47
N GLY A 156 8.33 -8.96 -8.52
CA GLY A 156 9.47 -8.10 -8.24
C GLY A 156 10.36 -7.85 -9.46
N ARG A 157 10.15 -8.55 -10.59
CA ARG A 157 10.97 -8.31 -11.78
C ARG A 157 10.74 -6.91 -12.35
N VAL A 158 11.84 -6.24 -12.63
CA VAL A 158 11.92 -4.97 -13.33
C VAL A 158 12.72 -5.19 -14.60
N ARG A 159 12.07 -5.02 -15.76
CA ARG A 159 12.71 -5.15 -17.07
C ARG A 159 12.86 -3.79 -17.69
N MET A 160 14.09 -3.46 -18.03
CA MET A 160 14.46 -2.21 -18.67
C MET A 160 14.96 -2.52 -20.08
N ARG A 161 14.50 -1.76 -21.06
CA ARG A 161 14.99 -1.81 -22.44
C ARG A 161 15.59 -0.48 -22.81
N ARG A 162 16.65 -0.51 -23.62
CA ARG A 162 17.38 0.69 -24.10
C ARG A 162 18.18 1.41 -23.00
N ALA A 163 18.65 0.68 -22.00
CA ALA A 163 19.57 1.25 -21.01
C ALA A 163 20.94 1.52 -21.66
N ARG A 164 21.52 2.69 -21.38
CA ARG A 164 22.85 3.12 -21.86
C ARG A 164 23.97 2.51 -20.99
N GLY A 165 24.01 1.18 -20.89
CA GLY A 165 24.97 0.46 -20.05
C GLY A 165 24.42 -0.02 -18.70
N ALA A 166 25.27 -0.73 -17.97
CA ALA A 166 24.94 -1.38 -16.69
C ALA A 166 24.69 -0.37 -15.55
N GLU A 167 25.52 0.67 -15.47
CA GLU A 167 25.42 1.72 -14.46
C GLU A 167 24.11 2.50 -14.57
N HIS A 168 23.76 2.93 -15.79
CA HIS A 168 22.48 3.60 -16.05
C HIS A 168 21.28 2.71 -15.71
N ALA A 169 21.33 1.41 -16.03
CA ALA A 169 20.28 0.47 -15.63
C ALA A 169 20.18 0.35 -14.11
N LEU A 170 21.31 0.25 -13.41
CA LEU A 170 21.35 0.13 -11.96
C LEU A 170 20.79 1.38 -11.27
N ASP A 171 21.16 2.58 -11.73
CA ASP A 171 20.66 3.83 -11.16
C ASP A 171 19.16 4.03 -11.42
N SER A 172 18.69 3.64 -12.61
CA SER A 172 17.27 3.60 -12.93
C SER A 172 16.52 2.63 -12.02
N PHE A 173 17.09 1.45 -11.77
CA PHE A 173 16.49 0.47 -10.87
C PHE A 173 16.43 0.95 -9.42
N LYS A 174 17.46 1.63 -8.90
CA LYS A 174 17.43 2.23 -7.55
C LYS A 174 16.23 3.17 -7.39
N ILE A 175 15.97 4.01 -8.39
CA ILE A 175 14.84 4.93 -8.41
C ILE A 175 13.50 4.17 -8.42
N ILE A 176 13.37 3.17 -9.29
CA ILE A 176 12.18 2.32 -9.37
C ILE A 176 11.93 1.60 -8.05
N GLU A 177 12.96 0.98 -7.49
CA GLU A 177 12.87 0.22 -6.23
C GLU A 177 12.43 1.12 -5.08
N ARG A 178 13.07 2.28 -4.88
CA ARG A 178 12.66 3.27 -3.87
C ARG A 178 11.19 3.66 -4.03
N THR A 179 10.77 3.92 -5.27
CA THR A 179 9.40 4.34 -5.59
C THR A 179 8.37 3.30 -5.17
N VAL A 180 8.64 2.00 -5.38
CA VAL A 180 7.64 0.93 -5.21
C VAL A 180 7.81 0.13 -3.91
N MET A 181 8.82 0.46 -3.09
CA MET A 181 9.21 -0.33 -1.92
C MET A 181 8.07 -0.51 -0.91
N GLY A 182 7.19 0.48 -0.76
CA GLY A 182 6.01 0.40 0.10
C GLY A 182 5.03 -0.72 -0.27
N ALA A 183 5.05 -1.18 -1.52
CA ALA A 183 4.18 -2.25 -2.01
C ALA A 183 4.69 -3.67 -1.71
N ILE A 184 5.90 -3.83 -1.15
CA ILE A 184 6.47 -5.16 -0.92
C ILE A 184 5.66 -5.92 0.14
N ILE A 185 5.38 -7.19 -0.09
CA ILE A 185 4.56 -8.07 0.77
C ILE A 185 5.47 -8.93 1.66
N CYS A 186 5.21 -8.95 2.98
CA CYS A 186 5.87 -9.88 3.90
C CYS A 186 5.49 -11.33 3.59
N ASN A 187 6.51 -12.18 3.45
CA ASN A 187 6.31 -13.62 3.29
C ASN A 187 5.74 -14.29 4.55
N CYS A 188 5.96 -13.66 5.71
CA CYS A 188 5.52 -14.13 7.01
C CYS A 188 4.00 -14.08 7.21
N CYS A 189 3.38 -12.94 6.89
CA CYS A 189 2.00 -12.62 7.28
C CYS A 189 1.14 -12.11 6.11
N GLY A 190 1.71 -11.96 4.91
CA GLY A 190 0.98 -11.52 3.72
C GLY A 190 0.60 -10.03 3.74
N ARG A 191 1.13 -9.23 4.67
CA ARG A 191 0.88 -7.79 4.75
C ARG A 191 1.95 -7.00 4.01
N ASP A 192 1.56 -5.88 3.44
CA ASP A 192 2.47 -4.94 2.77
C ASP A 192 3.39 -4.20 3.75
N LEU A 193 4.46 -3.61 3.21
CA LEU A 193 5.46 -2.89 3.99
C LEU A 193 4.85 -1.70 4.74
N PHE A 194 3.93 -0.95 4.13
CA PHE A 194 3.23 0.15 4.82
C PHE A 194 2.51 -0.35 6.07
N THR A 195 1.77 -1.44 5.98
CA THR A 195 1.08 -2.04 7.13
C THR A 195 2.05 -2.50 8.22
N VAL A 196 3.20 -3.07 7.85
CA VAL A 196 4.23 -3.52 8.81
C VAL A 196 4.93 -2.33 9.48
N LEU A 197 5.33 -1.32 8.71
CA LEU A 197 5.89 -0.06 9.23
C LEU A 197 4.87 0.68 10.10
N ALA A 198 3.59 0.50 9.79
CA ALA A 198 2.49 1.00 10.57
C ALA A 198 2.23 0.24 11.88
N GLY A 199 3.05 -0.75 12.25
CA GLY A 199 2.85 -1.50 13.50
C GLY A 199 1.46 -2.14 13.64
N LEU A 200 0.69 -2.24 12.56
CA LEU A 200 -0.68 -2.78 12.54
C LEU A 200 -0.68 -4.30 12.39
N VAL A 201 0.41 -4.92 12.83
CA VAL A 201 0.71 -6.33 12.68
C VAL A 201 1.13 -6.85 14.05
N ASN A 202 0.60 -8.00 14.44
CA ASN A 202 1.01 -8.61 15.69
C ASN A 202 2.50 -8.94 15.61
N PRO A 203 3.27 -8.68 16.68
CA PRO A 203 4.65 -9.14 16.74
C PRO A 203 4.67 -10.66 16.59
N VAL A 204 5.29 -11.12 15.52
CA VAL A 204 5.55 -12.54 15.29
C VAL A 204 6.86 -12.91 15.99
N GLU A 205 6.97 -14.15 16.48
CA GLU A 205 8.21 -14.69 17.05
C GLU A 205 9.38 -14.59 16.06
N GLN A 206 9.07 -14.60 14.75
CA GLN A 206 10.00 -14.33 13.66
C GLN A 206 9.89 -12.88 13.19
N ARG A 207 11.04 -12.24 12.93
CA ARG A 207 11.11 -10.91 12.31
C ARG A 207 10.38 -10.90 10.96
N HIS A 208 9.57 -9.88 10.69
CA HIS A 208 8.92 -9.72 9.38
C HIS A 208 9.95 -9.69 8.25
N THR A 209 9.86 -10.61 7.29
CA THR A 209 10.80 -10.71 6.16
C THR A 209 10.88 -9.43 5.35
N VAL A 210 9.77 -8.69 5.25
CA VAL A 210 9.72 -7.43 4.50
C VAL A 210 10.66 -6.36 5.06
N LEU A 211 11.11 -6.48 6.32
CA LEU A 211 12.11 -5.57 6.89
C LEU A 211 13.53 -5.84 6.36
N GLY A 212 13.77 -7.00 5.74
CA GLY A 212 14.98 -7.30 4.97
C GLY A 212 14.75 -7.22 3.45
N ALA A 213 13.66 -6.57 3.02
CA ALA A 213 13.33 -6.42 1.61
C ALA A 213 14.17 -5.35 0.91
N GLY A 214 14.17 -5.41 -0.42
CA GLY A 214 14.98 -4.58 -1.30
C GLY A 214 16.18 -5.34 -1.86
N SER A 215 16.88 -4.68 -2.76
CA SER A 215 18.00 -5.24 -3.54
C SER A 215 19.14 -4.23 -3.60
N THR A 216 18.80 -2.96 -3.83
CA THR A 216 19.71 -1.81 -3.77
C THR A 216 19.41 -0.89 -2.59
N VAL A 217 18.19 -0.93 -2.06
CA VAL A 217 17.77 -0.25 -0.83
C VAL A 217 17.72 -1.25 0.31
N SER A 218 18.29 -0.89 1.46
CA SER A 218 18.17 -1.67 2.69
C SER A 218 17.35 -0.89 3.71
N LEU A 219 16.28 -1.50 4.24
CA LEU A 219 15.57 -0.93 5.38
C LEU A 219 16.45 -1.11 6.62
N LYS A 220 16.82 0.01 7.25
CA LYS A 220 17.55 0.04 8.54
C LYS A 220 16.56 -0.17 9.68
N PRO A 221 16.49 -1.36 10.29
CA PRO A 221 15.39 -1.67 11.20
C PRO A 221 15.53 -0.98 12.56
N ASP A 222 16.74 -0.56 12.90
CA ASP A 222 17.06 0.33 14.02
C ASP A 222 16.40 1.71 13.88
N LEU A 223 16.13 2.13 12.63
CA LEU A 223 15.32 3.31 12.34
C LEU A 223 13.81 3.01 12.32
N VAL A 224 13.37 1.89 12.89
CA VAL A 224 11.93 1.60 13.08
C VAL A 224 11.47 2.11 14.46
N ASP A 225 11.54 3.43 14.70
CA ASP A 225 10.88 4.14 15.82
C ASP A 225 9.82 5.15 15.32
N TRP A 226 8.58 5.03 15.80
CA TRP A 226 7.40 5.70 15.26
C TRP A 226 7.34 7.22 15.35
N THR A 227 8.36 7.84 15.93
CA THR A 227 8.47 9.28 16.12
C THR A 227 9.56 9.83 15.18
N PRO A 228 9.24 10.14 13.91
CA PRO A 228 10.22 10.66 12.94
C PRO A 228 10.89 11.94 13.41
N GLN A 229 10.22 12.74 14.25
CA GLN A 229 10.78 13.94 14.87
C GLN A 229 12.02 13.63 15.74
N LYS A 230 12.13 12.40 16.27
CA LYS A 230 13.34 11.92 16.98
C LYS A 230 14.39 11.32 16.06
N GLN A 231 13.98 10.93 14.85
CA GLN A 231 14.82 10.33 13.84
C GLN A 231 15.35 11.36 12.83
N THR A 232 15.20 12.65 13.15
CA THR A 232 15.61 13.77 12.31
C THR A 232 17.11 13.72 12.05
N THR A 233 17.47 13.21 10.88
CA THR A 233 18.58 13.80 10.14
C THR A 233 18.07 15.15 9.63
N ASP A 234 18.75 16.26 9.95
CA ASP A 234 18.43 17.65 9.54
C ASP A 234 18.55 17.82 8.01
N THR A 235 17.74 17.10 7.24
CA THR A 235 17.68 17.22 5.79
C THR A 235 16.42 17.94 5.37
N LYS A 236 16.58 18.89 4.45
CA LYS A 236 15.49 19.66 3.87
C LYS A 236 14.35 18.78 3.33
N PRO A 237 14.59 17.63 2.66
CA PRO A 237 13.49 16.82 2.15
C PRO A 237 12.67 16.16 3.26
N ILE A 238 13.26 15.75 4.39
CA ILE A 238 12.51 15.17 5.53
C ILE A 238 11.59 16.23 6.15
N ALA A 239 12.08 17.45 6.37
CA ALA A 239 11.26 18.54 6.88
C ALA A 239 10.06 18.82 5.95
N GLN A 240 10.30 18.87 4.63
CA GLN A 240 9.22 19.05 3.65
C GLN A 240 8.20 17.91 3.66
N MET A 241 8.65 16.66 3.81
CA MET A 241 7.74 15.53 3.96
C MET A 241 6.86 15.69 5.21
N ILE A 242 7.44 16.04 6.35
CA ILE A 242 6.70 16.24 7.60
C ILE A 242 5.63 17.32 7.41
N ASP A 243 5.97 18.46 6.83
CA ASP A 243 5.02 19.56 6.55
C ASP A 243 3.87 19.10 5.64
N LEU A 244 4.16 18.30 4.61
CA LEU A 244 3.15 17.76 3.69
C LEU A 244 2.21 16.79 4.40
N VAL A 245 2.73 15.92 5.28
CA VAL A 245 1.93 15.00 6.10
C VAL A 245 1.06 15.76 7.09
N ASP A 246 1.59 16.79 7.74
CA ASP A 246 0.83 17.64 8.67
C ASP A 246 -0.31 18.36 7.96
N THR A 247 -0.05 18.85 6.74
CA THR A 247 -1.08 19.48 5.90
C THR A 247 -2.16 18.47 5.50
N LEU A 248 -1.78 17.27 5.06
CA LEU A 248 -2.72 16.20 4.74
C LEU A 248 -3.62 15.84 5.94
N TYR A 249 -3.05 15.79 7.13
CA TYR A 249 -3.81 15.52 8.34
C TYR A 249 -4.74 16.68 8.73
N SER A 250 -4.29 17.93 8.57
CA SER A 250 -5.15 19.10 8.77
C SER A 250 -6.36 19.05 7.82
N ASP A 251 -6.12 18.75 6.55
CA ASP A 251 -7.20 18.59 5.56
C ASP A 251 -8.20 17.51 6.01
N LEU A 252 -7.72 16.34 6.47
CA LEU A 252 -8.57 15.28 7.01
C LEU A 252 -9.42 15.76 8.19
N LYS A 253 -8.81 16.47 9.12
CA LYS A 253 -9.52 16.97 10.32
C LYS A 253 -10.59 17.98 9.96
N ASP A 254 -10.30 18.90 9.04
CA ASP A 254 -11.28 19.90 8.59
C ASP A 254 -12.48 19.22 7.90
N HIS A 255 -12.23 18.22 7.04
CA HIS A 255 -13.32 17.47 6.40
C HIS A 255 -14.15 16.66 7.40
N LEU A 256 -13.49 16.03 8.37
CA LEU A 256 -14.15 15.33 9.46
C LEU A 256 -15.06 16.27 10.27
N ASP A 257 -14.57 17.45 10.64
CA ASP A 257 -15.33 18.44 11.42
C ASP A 257 -16.51 19.03 10.60
N LEU A 258 -16.34 19.21 9.29
CA LEU A 258 -17.43 19.59 8.38
C LEU A 258 -18.54 18.51 8.31
N MET A 259 -18.17 17.23 8.23
CA MET A 259 -19.15 16.14 8.24
C MET A 259 -19.88 16.04 9.59
N ILE A 260 -19.16 16.12 10.71
CA ILE A 260 -19.75 16.10 12.06
C ILE A 260 -20.74 17.26 12.26
N SER A 261 -20.40 18.45 11.76
CA SER A 261 -21.28 19.63 11.88
C SER A 261 -22.46 19.65 10.90
N GLY A 262 -22.56 18.67 9.99
CA GLY A 262 -23.61 18.60 8.98
C GLY A 262 -23.52 19.66 7.88
N LYS A 263 -22.37 20.34 7.76
CA LYS A 263 -22.11 21.41 6.78
C LYS A 263 -21.34 20.91 5.55
N TYR A 264 -21.28 19.60 5.34
CA TYR A 264 -20.52 19.04 4.24
C TYR A 264 -21.15 19.42 2.89
N LEU A 265 -20.39 20.14 2.07
CA LEU A 265 -20.76 20.46 0.69
C LEU A 265 -20.18 19.37 -0.21
N ALA A 266 -21.00 18.83 -1.11
CA ALA A 266 -20.62 17.75 -2.03
C ALA A 266 -19.43 18.10 -2.96
N GLU A 267 -19.04 19.37 -3.05
CA GLU A 267 -17.97 19.86 -3.93
C GLU A 267 -16.59 19.98 -3.27
N HIS A 268 -16.44 19.61 -1.99
CA HIS A 268 -15.12 19.64 -1.35
C HIS A 268 -14.24 18.47 -1.82
N ILE A 269 -13.61 18.64 -2.99
CA ILE A 269 -12.58 17.73 -3.49
C ILE A 269 -11.28 18.07 -2.76
N SER A 270 -10.94 17.30 -1.73
CA SER A 270 -9.61 17.43 -1.11
C SER A 270 -8.53 16.96 -2.07
N GLU A 271 -7.58 17.85 -2.38
CA GLU A 271 -6.41 17.53 -3.18
C GLU A 271 -5.33 16.87 -2.30
N THR A 272 -5.59 15.63 -1.85
CA THR A 272 -4.59 14.79 -1.15
C THR A 272 -3.48 14.37 -2.10
N ARG A 273 -3.85 14.10 -3.36
CA ARG A 273 -3.00 13.43 -4.33
C ARG A 273 -1.72 14.19 -4.66
N SER A 274 -1.83 15.50 -4.93
CA SER A 274 -0.68 16.35 -5.25
C SER A 274 0.39 16.33 -4.15
N LYS A 275 -0.05 16.35 -2.87
CA LYS A 275 0.84 16.28 -1.71
C LYS A 275 1.52 14.92 -1.58
N ILE A 276 0.75 13.84 -1.73
CA ILE A 276 1.29 12.45 -1.74
C ILE A 276 2.34 12.28 -2.84
N CYS A 277 2.08 12.80 -4.04
CA CYS A 277 3.03 12.71 -5.15
C CYS A 277 4.29 13.51 -4.90
N LYS A 278 4.17 14.64 -4.20
CA LYS A 278 5.34 15.41 -3.75
C LYS A 278 6.17 14.61 -2.75
N ILE A 279 5.55 13.96 -1.75
CA ILE A 279 6.26 13.09 -0.80
C ILE A 279 6.99 11.95 -1.54
N ASN A 280 6.30 11.27 -2.45
CA ASN A 280 6.91 10.16 -3.22
C ASN A 280 8.11 10.65 -4.05
N SER A 281 8.00 11.85 -4.65
CA SER A 281 9.10 12.46 -5.41
C SER A 281 10.32 12.80 -4.54
N LEU A 282 10.12 13.19 -3.28
CA LEU A 282 11.20 13.52 -2.34
C LEU A 282 11.98 12.27 -1.91
N MET A 283 11.33 11.09 -1.82
CA MET A 283 12.00 9.83 -1.45
C MET A 283 13.09 9.40 -2.44
N ILE A 284 13.00 9.89 -3.67
CA ILE A 284 13.95 9.56 -4.75
C ILE A 284 15.21 10.47 -4.68
N ASP A 285 15.19 11.53 -3.87
CA ASP A 285 16.32 12.43 -3.73
C ASP A 285 17.56 11.69 -3.20
N PRO A 286 18.74 11.81 -3.83
CA PRO A 286 19.97 11.15 -3.37
C PRO A 286 20.32 11.46 -1.91
N LEU A 287 19.94 12.63 -1.39
CA LEU A 287 20.16 13.03 0.01
C LEU A 287 19.43 12.12 1.02
N ILE A 288 18.48 11.32 0.56
CA ILE A 288 17.65 10.43 1.39
C ILE A 288 18.21 9.02 1.48
N GLN A 289 19.33 8.74 0.79
CA GLN A 289 20.06 7.50 0.99
C GLN A 289 20.30 7.26 2.49
N ASP A 290 20.10 6.02 2.93
CA ASP A 290 20.22 5.58 4.33
C ASP A 290 19.11 6.03 5.28
N THR A 291 18.14 6.83 4.82
CA THR A 291 16.97 7.30 5.59
C THR A 291 15.64 6.94 4.94
N GLU A 292 15.64 6.01 3.98
CA GLU A 292 14.45 5.60 3.23
C GLU A 292 13.31 5.12 4.14
N VAL A 293 13.63 4.51 5.28
CA VAL A 293 12.64 4.06 6.29
C VAL A 293 11.81 5.22 6.83
N VAL A 294 12.44 6.38 7.08
CA VAL A 294 11.75 7.58 7.59
C VAL A 294 10.75 8.09 6.55
N PHE A 295 11.15 8.10 5.27
CA PHE A 295 10.28 8.49 4.17
C PHE A 295 9.12 7.53 3.93
N LEU A 296 9.40 6.23 3.96
CA LEU A 296 8.38 5.20 3.81
C LEU A 296 7.32 5.30 4.90
N ARG A 297 7.65 5.77 6.09
CA ARG A 297 6.69 6.03 7.16
C ARG A 297 5.84 7.27 6.92
N GLY A 298 6.43 8.36 6.44
CA GLY A 298 5.65 9.52 5.99
C GLY A 298 4.67 9.14 4.88
N LEU A 299 5.12 8.33 3.90
CA LEU A 299 4.25 7.76 2.86
C LEU A 299 3.19 6.80 3.42
N THR A 300 3.54 5.98 4.41
CA THR A 300 2.60 5.09 5.10
C THR A 300 1.47 5.90 5.74
N LEU A 301 1.81 6.97 6.45
CA LEU A 301 0.83 7.85 7.07
C LEU A 301 -0.03 8.57 6.03
N ALA A 302 0.60 9.10 4.97
CA ALA A 302 -0.10 9.71 3.84
C ALA A 302 -1.07 8.72 3.16
N PHE A 303 -0.69 7.45 3.02
CA PHE A 303 -1.56 6.38 2.49
C PHE A 303 -2.80 6.17 3.37
N PHE A 304 -2.64 6.10 4.70
CA PHE A 304 -3.79 5.93 5.59
C PHE A 304 -4.67 7.18 5.69
N ILE A 305 -4.09 8.38 5.58
CA ILE A 305 -4.87 9.62 5.48
C ILE A 305 -5.69 9.64 4.17
N ASP A 306 -5.09 9.28 3.05
CA ASP A 306 -5.79 9.17 1.76
C ASP A 306 -6.96 8.18 1.84
N ASN A 307 -6.72 7.02 2.49
CA ASN A 307 -7.75 6.01 2.74
C ASN A 307 -8.90 6.55 3.62
N ALA A 308 -8.58 7.30 4.69
CA ALA A 308 -9.58 7.97 5.52
C ALA A 308 -10.42 8.99 4.73
N MET A 309 -9.80 9.75 3.83
CA MET A 309 -10.49 10.73 2.97
C MET A 309 -11.45 10.05 1.98
N ILE A 310 -11.05 8.91 1.42
CA ILE A 310 -11.94 8.05 0.62
C ILE A 310 -13.10 7.53 1.48
N GLY A 311 -12.83 7.17 2.74
CA GLY A 311 -13.84 6.79 3.73
C GLY A 311 -14.89 7.86 3.98
N LEU A 312 -14.46 9.09 4.27
CA LEU A 312 -15.35 10.24 4.44
C LEU A 312 -16.21 10.48 3.19
N SER A 313 -15.59 10.42 2.00
CA SER A 313 -16.31 10.54 0.73
C SER A 313 -17.37 9.44 0.56
N SER A 314 -17.04 8.20 0.94
CA SER A 314 -17.96 7.06 0.87
C SER A 314 -19.11 7.19 1.87
N LEU A 315 -18.85 7.69 3.09
CA LEU A 315 -19.90 8.00 4.06
C LEU A 315 -20.88 9.05 3.54
N ASN A 316 -20.37 10.10 2.88
CA ASN A 316 -21.20 11.11 2.25
C ASN A 316 -22.06 10.52 1.10
N GLN A 317 -21.51 9.58 0.33
CA GLN A 317 -22.26 8.85 -0.69
C GLN A 317 -23.39 8.01 -0.06
N LEU A 318 -23.11 7.30 1.03
CA LEU A 318 -24.13 6.52 1.76
C LEU A 318 -25.28 7.39 2.30
N LEU A 319 -24.98 8.61 2.75
CA LEU A 319 -26.01 9.60 3.13
C LEU A 319 -26.84 10.03 1.93
N SER A 320 -26.17 10.37 0.83
CA SER A 320 -26.83 10.81 -0.41
C SER A 320 -27.77 9.74 -0.97
N ASP A 321 -27.35 8.47 -0.88
CA ASP A 321 -28.11 7.30 -1.31
C ASP A 321 -29.17 6.85 -0.28
N LYS A 322 -29.28 7.53 0.87
CA LYS A 322 -30.20 7.20 1.97
C LYS A 322 -30.03 5.78 2.50
N GLN A 323 -28.81 5.24 2.44
CA GLN A 323 -28.50 3.89 2.94
C GLN A 323 -28.25 3.87 4.46
N THR A 324 -28.02 5.03 5.05
CA THR A 324 -27.82 5.23 6.50
C THR A 324 -28.35 6.59 6.93
N ASP A 325 -28.58 6.75 8.23
CA ASP A 325 -29.00 8.01 8.82
C ASP A 325 -27.80 8.92 9.16
N GLN A 326 -28.02 10.23 9.09
CA GLN A 326 -27.01 11.25 9.39
C GLN A 326 -26.58 11.24 10.86
N ALA A 327 -27.51 11.03 11.80
CA ALA A 327 -27.17 10.99 13.22
C ALA A 327 -26.22 9.83 13.52
N PHE A 328 -26.43 8.67 12.89
CA PHE A 328 -25.54 7.52 13.07
C PHE A 328 -24.14 7.75 12.49
N ILE A 329 -24.02 8.40 11.32
CA ILE A 329 -22.69 8.77 10.79
C ILE A 329 -22.00 9.77 11.72
N VAL A 330 -22.71 10.78 12.21
CA VAL A 330 -22.13 11.76 13.15
C VAL A 330 -21.68 11.08 14.44
N GLU A 331 -22.45 10.12 14.96
CA GLU A 331 -22.06 9.29 16.11
C GLU A 331 -20.74 8.56 15.86
N LEU A 332 -20.65 7.81 14.75
CA LEU A 332 -19.43 7.07 14.38
C LEU A 332 -18.22 7.98 14.15
N LEU A 333 -18.40 9.14 13.52
CA LEU A 333 -17.31 10.08 13.29
C LEU A 333 -16.82 10.74 14.59
N ASN A 334 -17.72 11.01 15.54
CA ASN A 334 -17.30 11.44 16.88
C ASN A 334 -16.57 10.32 17.61
N ALA A 335 -17.04 9.07 17.52
CA ALA A 335 -16.37 7.93 18.10
C ALA A 335 -14.96 7.72 17.50
N ALA A 336 -14.82 7.86 16.18
CA ALA A 336 -13.54 7.81 15.46
C ALA A 336 -12.58 8.92 15.92
N LYS A 337 -13.08 10.16 16.04
CA LYS A 337 -12.32 11.31 16.54
C LYS A 337 -11.80 11.10 17.96
N ASN A 338 -12.56 10.37 18.77
CA ASN A 338 -12.22 10.03 20.16
C ASN A 338 -11.47 8.69 20.30
N MET A 339 -11.15 8.00 19.20
CA MET A 339 -10.50 6.68 19.19
C MET A 339 -11.26 5.63 20.03
N SER A 340 -12.56 5.51 19.78
CA SER A 340 -13.49 4.67 20.55
C SER A 340 -14.30 3.70 19.69
N LEU A 341 -14.03 3.58 18.39
CA LEU A 341 -14.76 2.64 17.51
C LEU A 341 -14.55 1.18 17.90
N GLN A 342 -13.47 0.83 18.61
CA GLN A 342 -13.29 -0.53 19.15
C GLN A 342 -14.41 -0.98 20.11
N GLU A 343 -15.21 -0.03 20.64
CA GLU A 343 -16.34 -0.32 21.54
C GLU A 343 -17.56 -0.89 20.79
N TYR A 344 -17.61 -0.74 19.45
CA TYR A 344 -18.69 -1.26 18.63
C TYR A 344 -18.49 -2.75 18.35
N ASP A 345 -19.39 -3.59 18.87
CA ASP A 345 -19.44 -5.00 18.48
C ASP A 345 -20.12 -5.15 17.12
N VAL A 346 -19.31 -5.42 16.10
CA VAL A 346 -19.78 -5.62 14.72
C VAL A 346 -20.86 -6.70 14.61
N LYS A 347 -20.86 -7.71 15.50
CA LYS A 347 -21.87 -8.78 15.48
C LYS A 347 -23.26 -8.30 15.93
N SER A 348 -23.31 -7.19 16.67
CA SER A 348 -24.55 -6.59 17.14
C SER A 348 -25.15 -5.57 16.17
N LEU A 349 -24.38 -5.17 15.14
CA LEU A 349 -24.79 -4.17 14.17
C LEU A 349 -25.73 -4.74 13.11
N SER A 350 -26.69 -3.91 12.70
CA SER A 350 -27.52 -4.20 11.53
C SER A 350 -26.73 -4.06 10.22
N VAL A 351 -27.25 -4.67 9.16
CA VAL A 351 -26.64 -4.66 7.81
C VAL A 351 -26.34 -3.23 7.32
N SER A 352 -27.24 -2.27 7.58
CA SER A 352 -27.06 -0.87 7.19
C SER A 352 -26.01 -0.12 8.00
N GLN A 353 -25.59 -0.65 9.15
CA GLN A 353 -24.60 -0.01 10.03
C GLN A 353 -23.17 -0.50 9.78
N ILE A 354 -22.99 -1.67 9.15
CA ILE A 354 -21.67 -2.27 8.92
C ILE A 354 -20.81 -1.44 7.97
N LEU A 355 -21.38 -0.94 6.85
CA LEU A 355 -20.63 -0.12 5.89
C LEU A 355 -20.22 1.24 6.47
N PRO A 356 -21.13 2.01 7.13
CA PRO A 356 -20.73 3.22 7.82
C PRO A 356 -19.59 2.98 8.82
N LEU A 357 -19.69 1.95 9.66
CA LEU A 357 -18.60 1.60 10.59
C LEU A 357 -17.30 1.30 9.85
N ALA A 358 -17.35 0.50 8.78
CA ALA A 358 -16.17 0.13 8.00
C ALA A 358 -15.42 1.36 7.46
N HIS A 359 -16.14 2.39 7.00
CA HIS A 359 -15.53 3.63 6.54
C HIS A 359 -15.03 4.50 7.69
N SER A 360 -15.76 4.59 8.80
CA SER A 360 -15.32 5.35 9.98
C SER A 360 -14.04 4.78 10.62
N VAL A 361 -13.81 3.47 10.56
CA VAL A 361 -12.56 2.86 11.05
C VAL A 361 -11.33 3.30 10.25
N GLN A 362 -11.48 3.64 8.96
CA GLN A 362 -10.37 4.21 8.18
C GLN A 362 -9.93 5.57 8.77
N VAL A 363 -10.90 6.39 9.19
CA VAL A 363 -10.68 7.71 9.79
C VAL A 363 -9.99 7.58 11.15
N GLU A 364 -10.51 6.74 12.04
CA GLU A 364 -9.90 6.51 13.36
C GLU A 364 -8.45 6.03 13.23
N ARG A 365 -8.19 5.11 12.30
CA ARG A 365 -6.83 4.62 12.05
C ARG A 365 -5.88 5.74 11.64
N ALA A 366 -6.29 6.62 10.72
CA ALA A 366 -5.45 7.74 10.31
C ALA A 366 -5.16 8.69 11.48
N ILE A 367 -6.15 8.97 12.33
CA ILE A 367 -6.00 9.79 13.54
C ILE A 367 -5.04 9.13 14.53
N GLN A 368 -5.22 7.83 14.80
CA GLN A 368 -4.37 7.08 15.71
C GLN A 368 -2.92 7.09 15.23
N LEU A 369 -2.68 6.78 13.95
CA LEU A 369 -1.34 6.73 13.38
C LEU A 369 -0.67 8.11 13.36
N TYR A 370 -1.41 9.18 13.05
CA TYR A 370 -0.88 10.54 13.15
C TYR A 370 -0.57 10.93 14.61
N GLY A 371 -1.41 10.51 15.56
CA GLY A 371 -1.15 10.70 16.98
C GLY A 371 0.15 10.02 17.43
N LEU A 372 0.45 8.82 16.93
CA LEU A 372 1.73 8.15 17.17
C LEU A 372 2.91 8.90 16.52
N TRP A 373 2.72 9.41 15.30
CA TRP A 373 3.71 10.20 14.56
C TRP A 373 4.14 11.48 15.30
N LYS A 374 3.23 12.10 16.05
CA LYS A 374 3.47 13.34 16.80
C LYS A 374 3.87 13.17 18.27
N LYS A 375 3.87 11.94 18.81
CA LYS A 375 4.29 11.72 20.20
C LYS A 375 5.78 12.01 20.35
N GLU A 376 6.13 12.85 21.31
CA GLU A 376 7.51 13.07 21.76
C GLU A 376 7.99 12.01 22.75
#